data_AF-A0A1M3KVC4-F1
#
_entry.id   AF-A0A1M3KVC4-F1
#
_cell.length_a   1.000
_cell.length_b   1.000
_cell.length_c   1.000
_cell.angle_alpha   90.00
_cell.angle_beta   90.00
_cell.angle_gamma   90.00
#
_symmetry.space_group_name_H-M   'P 1'
#
loop_
_entity.id
_entity.type
_entity.pdbx_description
1 polymer ?
#
loop_
_entity_poly.entity_id
_entity_poly.type
_entity_poly.pdbx_seq_one_letter_code
_entity_poly.pdbx_strand_id
1 'polypeptide(L)'
;MNQLPLQKRALIVQCLVDCVSVRGTARIANVSINTVAKLQRELGATCEDMMKAKFKDLLPTRLEVDEQHSFVRIKDHRLPEAMNGLSDCGSVWLWTGICSKTRLMPVFHVGKRTSEDALIFMQKVRRCYRGKITIISDGFGAYPEAVEQVFGRSVRFAQLVKQHKNRRYAGAVKKVVQGHVPLNEISTSYVERANLSLRTGVKRLARRTNAFSKNIENHRYAIALYLAYYNFVRTHSTLRVSPAMEAGIETRLWSIEELLGLLD
;
A
#
# COMPACT_ATOMS: atom_id res chain seq x y z
N MET A 1 9.75 30.97 -7.28
CA MET A 1 8.49 30.20 -7.44
C MET A 1 7.66 30.45 -6.19
N ASN A 2 6.45 31.03 -6.30
CA ASN A 2 5.64 31.31 -5.11
C ASN A 2 5.14 30.00 -4.49
N GLN A 3 5.76 29.58 -3.39
CA GLN A 3 5.28 28.47 -2.59
C GLN A 3 4.20 28.96 -1.61
N LEU A 4 3.20 28.12 -1.36
CA LEU A 4 2.21 28.40 -0.32
C LEU A 4 2.88 28.37 1.06
N PRO A 5 2.37 29.16 2.03
CA PRO A 5 2.80 29.06 3.42
C PRO A 5 2.70 27.62 3.94
N LEU A 6 3.65 27.21 4.78
CA LEU A 6 3.78 25.84 5.30
C LEU A 6 2.46 25.32 5.89
N GLN A 7 1.78 26.13 6.71
CA GLN A 7 0.53 25.75 7.37
C GLN A 7 -0.58 25.44 6.35
N LYS A 8 -0.62 26.19 5.23
CA LYS A 8 -1.59 25.94 4.16
C LYS A 8 -1.24 24.66 3.38
N ARG A 9 0.04 24.37 3.16
CA ARG A 9 0.49 23.08 2.60
C ARG A 9 0.14 21.92 3.55
N ALA A 10 0.33 22.09 4.85
CA ALA A 10 0.01 21.08 5.87
C ALA A 10 -1.48 20.77 5.93
N LEU A 11 -2.34 21.80 5.88
CA LEU A 11 -3.79 21.63 5.78
C LEU A 11 -4.19 20.82 4.53
N ILE A 12 -3.56 21.10 3.38
CA ILE A 12 -3.82 20.35 2.15
C ILE A 12 -3.47 18.87 2.35
N VAL A 13 -2.30 18.57 2.92
CA VAL A 13 -1.86 17.19 3.17
C VAL A 13 -2.80 16.49 4.15
N GLN A 14 -3.17 17.13 5.26
CA GLN A 14 -4.11 16.58 6.24
C GLN A 14 -5.45 16.20 5.58
N CYS A 15 -6.03 17.10 4.78
CA CYS A 15 -7.25 16.81 4.04
C CYS A 15 -7.12 15.57 3.14
N LEU A 16 -6.00 15.45 2.42
CA LEU A 16 -5.79 14.35 1.47
C LEU A 16 -5.65 13.00 2.19
N VAL A 17 -4.95 12.93 3.32
CA VAL A 17 -4.78 11.69 4.11
C VAL A 17 -6.03 11.32 4.91
N ASP A 18 -6.91 12.28 5.19
CA ASP A 18 -8.24 12.09 5.76
C ASP A 18 -9.32 11.88 4.69
N CYS A 19 -8.92 11.43 3.50
CA CYS A 19 -9.83 11.00 2.44
C CYS A 19 -10.72 12.13 1.86
N VAL A 20 -10.37 13.39 2.07
CA VAL A 20 -11.02 14.53 1.42
C VAL A 20 -10.60 14.58 -0.05
N SER A 21 -11.56 14.72 -0.96
CA SER A 21 -11.27 14.81 -2.40
C SER A 21 -10.36 16.01 -2.73
N VAL A 22 -9.61 15.94 -3.83
CA VAL A 22 -8.79 17.07 -4.31
C VAL A 22 -9.62 18.36 -4.47
N ARG A 23 -10.85 18.25 -4.96
CA ARG A 23 -11.79 19.39 -5.08
C ARG A 23 -12.27 19.90 -3.71
N GLY A 24 -12.57 19.00 -2.78
CA GLY A 24 -12.94 19.36 -1.41
C GLY A 24 -11.81 20.08 -0.70
N THR A 25 -10.60 19.54 -0.82
CA THR A 25 -9.37 20.14 -0.27
C THR A 25 -9.10 21.52 -0.86
N ALA A 26 -9.27 21.69 -2.18
CA ALA A 26 -9.12 22.98 -2.85
C ALA A 26 -10.09 24.04 -2.29
N ARG A 27 -11.35 23.67 -2.02
CA ARG A 27 -12.34 24.54 -1.38
C ARG A 27 -11.95 24.87 0.07
N ILE A 28 -11.61 23.85 0.87
CA ILE A 28 -11.26 24.01 2.29
C ILE A 28 -10.02 24.91 2.45
N ALA A 29 -8.96 24.67 1.67
CA ALA A 29 -7.72 25.43 1.75
C ALA A 29 -7.77 26.77 0.96
N ASN A 30 -8.88 27.04 0.26
CA ASN A 30 -9.07 28.18 -0.64
C ASN A 30 -7.87 28.36 -1.60
N VAL A 31 -7.65 27.35 -2.45
CA VAL A 31 -6.59 27.30 -3.47
C VAL A 31 -7.12 26.66 -4.75
N SER A 32 -6.39 26.79 -5.85
CA SER A 32 -6.75 26.09 -7.09
C SER A 32 -6.64 24.56 -6.93
N ILE A 33 -7.47 23.82 -7.68
CA ILE A 33 -7.38 22.35 -7.75
C ILE A 33 -6.00 21.89 -8.24
N ASN A 34 -5.38 22.66 -9.14
CA ASN A 34 -4.07 22.37 -9.71
C ASN A 34 -2.98 22.48 -8.63
N THR A 35 -3.12 23.42 -7.70
CA THR A 35 -2.20 23.58 -6.57
C THR A 35 -2.22 22.34 -5.66
N VAL A 36 -3.41 21.83 -5.34
CA VAL A 36 -3.56 20.60 -4.54
C VAL A 36 -2.99 19.40 -5.29
N ALA A 37 -3.33 19.25 -6.58
CA ALA A 37 -2.86 18.14 -7.39
C ALA A 37 -1.33 18.14 -7.55
N LYS A 38 -0.73 19.31 -7.78
CA LYS A 38 0.72 19.49 -7.87
C LYS A 38 1.40 19.07 -6.57
N LEU A 39 0.93 19.56 -5.42
CA LEU A 39 1.50 19.22 -4.12
C LEU A 39 1.37 17.73 -3.81
N GLN A 40 0.21 17.10 -4.06
CA GLN A 40 0.04 15.65 -3.84
C GLN A 40 1.00 14.82 -4.71
N ARG A 41 1.20 15.22 -5.97
CA ARG A 41 2.09 14.52 -6.89
C ARG A 41 3.55 14.64 -6.46
N GLU A 42 4.00 15.86 -6.17
CA GLU A 42 5.38 16.13 -5.74
C GLU A 42 5.67 15.43 -4.41
N LEU A 43 4.85 15.67 -3.40
CA LEU A 43 5.04 15.05 -2.09
C LEU A 43 4.92 13.53 -2.15
N GLY A 44 3.93 13.01 -2.90
CA GLY A 44 3.73 11.57 -3.03
C GLY A 44 4.90 10.87 -3.72
N ALA A 45 5.54 11.51 -4.72
CA ALA A 45 6.75 10.99 -5.34
C ALA A 45 7.90 10.92 -4.31
N THR A 46 8.13 12.02 -3.60
CA THR A 46 9.20 12.08 -2.58
C THR A 46 8.94 11.11 -1.42
N CYS A 47 7.69 10.94 -0.99
CA CYS A 47 7.31 9.95 0.01
C CYS A 47 7.67 8.52 -0.43
N GLU A 48 7.47 8.18 -1.70
CA GLU A 48 7.83 6.86 -2.22
C GLU A 48 9.35 6.65 -2.23
N ASP A 49 10.11 7.66 -2.68
CA ASP A 49 11.58 7.60 -2.71
C ASP A 49 12.16 7.53 -1.29
N MET A 50 11.62 8.32 -0.36
CA MET A 50 11.98 8.29 1.05
C MET A 50 11.71 6.92 1.67
N MET A 51 10.51 6.34 1.47
CA MET A 51 10.20 5.00 1.97
C MET A 51 11.11 3.94 1.36
N LYS A 52 11.40 4.03 0.06
CA LYS A 52 12.34 3.14 -0.65
C LYS A 52 13.77 3.24 -0.10
N ALA A 53 14.18 4.42 0.34
CA ALA A 53 15.49 4.65 0.94
C ALA A 53 15.57 4.13 2.39
N LYS A 54 14.57 4.45 3.22
CA LYS A 54 14.53 4.09 4.65
C LYS A 54 14.24 2.61 4.91
N PHE A 55 13.36 1.99 4.13
CA PHE A 55 12.94 0.61 4.34
C PHE A 55 13.86 -0.36 3.61
N LYS A 56 15.11 -0.38 4.06
CA LYS A 56 16.14 -1.33 3.67
C LYS A 56 16.63 -2.02 4.94
N ASP A 57 17.15 -3.23 4.76
CA ASP A 57 17.80 -3.97 5.85
C ASP A 57 16.93 -4.20 7.08
N LEU A 58 15.60 -4.24 6.91
CA LEU A 58 14.66 -4.51 7.98
C LEU A 58 14.90 -5.92 8.55
N LEU A 59 14.73 -6.04 9.86
CA LEU A 59 14.87 -7.30 10.57
C LEU A 59 13.84 -8.33 10.06
N PRO A 60 14.22 -9.63 10.01
CA PRO A 60 13.30 -10.68 9.64
C PRO A 60 12.01 -10.65 10.47
N THR A 61 10.88 -10.76 9.80
CA THR A 61 9.56 -10.70 10.42
C THR A 61 8.57 -11.61 9.72
N ARG A 62 7.32 -11.61 10.19
CA ARG A 62 6.17 -12.19 9.50
C ARG A 62 5.39 -11.08 8.80
N LEU A 63 5.42 -11.12 7.48
CA LEU A 63 4.77 -10.20 6.56
C LEU A 63 3.52 -10.85 5.97
N GLU A 64 2.36 -10.25 6.18
CA GLU A 64 1.14 -10.62 5.48
C GLU A 64 1.02 -9.77 4.21
N VAL A 65 0.74 -10.41 3.08
CA VAL A 65 0.61 -9.74 1.77
C VAL A 65 -0.74 -10.02 1.14
N ASP A 66 -1.26 -9.03 0.42
CA ASP A 66 -2.55 -9.10 -0.26
C ASP A 66 -2.59 -8.08 -1.40
N GLU A 67 -3.58 -8.23 -2.27
CA GLU A 67 -3.88 -7.31 -3.35
C GLU A 67 -5.29 -6.72 -3.22
N GLN A 68 -5.40 -5.44 -3.56
CA GLN A 68 -6.66 -4.70 -3.49
C GLN A 68 -7.03 -4.09 -4.83
N HIS A 69 -8.22 -4.44 -5.33
CA HIS A 69 -8.78 -3.91 -6.57
C HIS A 69 -9.09 -2.41 -6.48
N SER A 70 -8.80 -1.72 -7.58
CA SER A 70 -9.12 -0.33 -7.89
C SER A 70 -9.31 -0.19 -9.41
N PHE A 71 -9.60 1.02 -9.90
CA PHE A 71 -9.56 1.31 -11.33
C PHE A 71 -9.04 2.71 -11.62
N VAL A 72 -8.45 2.86 -12.80
CA VAL A 72 -7.91 4.13 -13.30
C VAL A 72 -8.53 4.46 -14.65
N ARG A 73 -8.91 5.73 -14.81
CA ARG A 73 -9.54 6.34 -16.01
C ARG A 73 -10.94 5.81 -16.33
N ILE A 74 -11.10 4.51 -16.47
CA ILE A 74 -12.32 3.84 -16.92
C ILE A 74 -12.44 2.46 -16.27
N LYS A 75 -13.67 1.94 -16.16
CA LYS A 75 -13.91 0.57 -15.68
C LYS A 75 -13.82 -0.41 -16.84
N ASP A 76 -13.38 -1.64 -16.58
CA ASP A 76 -13.15 -2.66 -17.63
C ASP A 76 -14.32 -2.86 -18.58
N HIS A 77 -15.56 -2.95 -18.06
CA HIS A 77 -16.75 -3.15 -18.91
C HIS A 77 -17.07 -1.98 -19.87
N ARG A 78 -16.35 -0.86 -19.77
CA ARG A 78 -16.44 0.29 -20.69
C ARG A 78 -15.13 0.54 -21.43
N LEU A 79 -14.12 -0.30 -21.22
CA LEU A 79 -12.81 -0.12 -21.84
C LEU A 79 -12.93 -0.39 -23.35
N PRO A 80 -12.55 0.57 -24.21
CA PRO A 80 -12.49 0.32 -25.65
C PRO A 80 -11.51 -0.81 -25.95
N GLU A 81 -11.80 -1.62 -26.97
CA GLU A 81 -10.97 -2.77 -27.33
C GLU A 81 -9.51 -2.39 -27.62
N ALA A 82 -9.28 -1.24 -28.26
CA ALA A 82 -7.95 -0.68 -28.52
C ALA A 82 -7.14 -0.33 -27.25
N MET A 83 -7.77 -0.29 -26.08
CA MET A 83 -7.13 -0.02 -24.79
C MET A 83 -7.02 -1.28 -23.92
N ASN A 84 -7.49 -2.44 -24.39
CA ASN A 84 -7.35 -3.69 -23.66
C ASN A 84 -5.86 -4.05 -23.47
N GLY A 85 -5.51 -4.52 -22.28
CA GLY A 85 -4.15 -4.89 -21.93
C GLY A 85 -3.24 -3.74 -21.51
N LEU A 86 -3.63 -2.47 -21.68
CA LEU A 86 -2.86 -1.33 -21.18
C LEU A 86 -2.74 -1.35 -19.66
N SER A 87 -1.53 -1.11 -19.15
CA SER A 87 -1.20 -1.17 -17.73
C SER A 87 -1.72 0.03 -16.93
N ASP A 88 -2.01 1.15 -17.58
CA ASP A 88 -2.30 2.45 -16.96
C ASP A 88 -3.79 2.83 -16.90
N CYS A 89 -4.68 1.96 -17.41
CA CYS A 89 -6.13 2.17 -17.37
C CYS A 89 -6.91 0.87 -17.09
N GLY A 90 -8.21 1.00 -16.79
CA GLY A 90 -9.03 -0.14 -16.43
C GLY A 90 -8.79 -0.56 -14.98
N SER A 91 -8.94 -1.84 -14.69
CA SER A 91 -8.62 -2.44 -13.41
C SER A 91 -7.13 -2.33 -13.11
N VAL A 92 -6.85 -1.90 -11.88
CA VAL A 92 -5.52 -1.72 -11.32
C VAL A 92 -5.56 -2.28 -9.91
N TRP A 93 -4.47 -2.91 -9.49
CA TRP A 93 -4.37 -3.57 -8.20
C TRP A 93 -3.24 -2.95 -7.37
N LEU A 94 -3.57 -2.63 -6.12
CA LEU A 94 -2.60 -2.28 -5.10
C LEU A 94 -2.14 -3.56 -4.41
N TRP A 95 -0.89 -3.92 -4.60
CA TRP A 95 -0.20 -4.96 -3.87
C TRP A 95 0.50 -4.34 -2.67
N THR A 96 0.27 -4.85 -1.47
CA THR A 96 0.89 -4.33 -0.26
C THR A 96 1.17 -5.43 0.74
N GLY A 97 2.13 -5.17 1.63
CA GLY A 97 2.48 -6.06 2.73
C GLY A 97 2.46 -5.32 4.05
N ILE A 98 2.04 -5.99 5.12
CA ILE A 98 2.07 -5.45 6.48
C ILE A 98 2.81 -6.39 7.43
N CYS A 99 3.70 -5.82 8.23
CA CYS A 99 4.40 -6.53 9.29
C CYS A 99 3.44 -6.83 10.45
N SER A 100 3.23 -8.11 10.76
CA SER A 100 2.33 -8.56 11.82
C SER A 100 2.82 -8.28 13.24
N LYS A 101 4.05 -7.78 13.43
CA LYS A 101 4.54 -7.26 14.72
C LYS A 101 4.44 -5.74 14.77
N THR A 102 5.10 -5.06 13.84
CA THR A 102 5.30 -3.61 13.88
C THR A 102 4.20 -2.82 13.19
N ARG A 103 3.27 -3.49 12.50
CA ARG A 103 2.24 -2.89 11.63
C ARG A 103 2.81 -2.07 10.47
N LEU A 104 4.13 -2.08 10.26
CA LEU A 104 4.79 -1.36 9.18
C LEU A 104 4.30 -1.88 7.83
N MET A 105 3.95 -0.97 6.92
CA MET A 105 3.71 -1.28 5.51
C MET A 105 4.92 -0.84 4.68
N PRO A 106 5.97 -1.67 4.56
CA PRO A 106 7.27 -1.23 4.04
C PRO A 106 7.28 -1.06 2.53
N VAL A 107 6.29 -1.62 1.82
CA VAL A 107 6.36 -1.69 0.37
C VAL A 107 4.99 -1.84 -0.25
N PHE A 108 4.86 -1.29 -1.45
CA PHE A 108 3.69 -1.45 -2.28
C PHE A 108 4.04 -1.49 -3.76
N HIS A 109 3.12 -2.01 -4.56
CA HIS A 109 3.18 -1.99 -6.01
C HIS A 109 1.79 -1.72 -6.57
N VAL A 110 1.73 -0.88 -7.61
CA VAL A 110 0.51 -0.59 -8.35
C VAL A 110 0.71 -1.13 -9.75
N GLY A 111 -0.18 -2.02 -10.17
CA GLY A 111 -0.04 -2.75 -11.43
C GLY A 111 -1.29 -3.53 -11.77
N LYS A 112 -1.16 -4.62 -12.51
CA LYS A 112 -2.26 -5.56 -12.79
C LYS A 112 -2.25 -6.70 -11.76
N ARG A 113 -3.20 -7.63 -11.87
CA ARG A 113 -3.27 -8.85 -11.04
C ARG A 113 -2.74 -10.03 -11.83
N THR A 114 -1.45 -9.99 -12.15
CA THR A 114 -0.75 -10.99 -12.97
C THR A 114 0.42 -11.61 -12.21
N SER A 115 0.98 -12.69 -12.76
CA SER A 115 2.20 -13.30 -12.22
C SER A 115 3.41 -12.36 -12.30
N GLU A 116 3.48 -11.51 -13.33
CA GLU A 116 4.55 -10.52 -13.48
C GLU A 116 4.50 -9.44 -12.39
N ASP A 117 3.32 -8.89 -12.11
CA ASP A 117 3.16 -7.92 -11.02
C ASP A 117 3.44 -8.56 -9.65
N ALA A 118 3.08 -9.83 -9.46
CA ALA A 118 3.42 -10.58 -8.24
C ALA A 118 4.94 -10.72 -8.07
N LEU A 119 5.66 -11.03 -9.16
CA LEU A 119 7.11 -11.12 -9.18
C LEU A 119 7.75 -9.78 -8.83
N ILE A 120 7.33 -8.69 -9.50
CA ILE A 120 7.80 -7.32 -9.20
C ILE A 120 7.55 -6.98 -7.74
N PHE A 121 6.36 -7.27 -7.21
CA PHE A 121 6.03 -7.00 -5.82
C PHE A 121 6.92 -7.79 -4.85
N MET A 122 7.14 -9.09 -5.08
CA MET A 122 8.04 -9.91 -4.26
C MET A 122 9.49 -9.42 -4.31
N GLN A 123 9.99 -8.99 -5.48
CA GLN A 123 11.31 -8.37 -5.60
C GLN A 123 11.44 -7.12 -4.74
N LYS A 124 10.40 -6.27 -4.72
CA LYS A 124 10.38 -5.10 -3.84
C LYS A 124 10.35 -5.50 -2.36
N VAL A 125 9.61 -6.54 -1.97
CA VAL A 125 9.63 -7.09 -0.60
C VAL A 125 11.04 -7.56 -0.23
N ARG A 126 11.71 -8.31 -1.11
CA ARG A 126 13.06 -8.84 -0.89
C ARG A 126 14.10 -7.75 -0.64
N ARG A 127 13.96 -6.60 -1.31
CA ARG A 127 14.81 -5.42 -1.10
C ARG A 127 14.68 -4.84 0.31
N CYS A 128 13.51 -4.94 0.93
CA CYS A 128 13.26 -4.34 2.24
C CYS A 128 13.89 -5.13 3.38
N TYR A 129 14.00 -6.45 3.27
CA TYR A 129 14.36 -7.31 4.39
C TYR A 129 15.71 -8.02 4.20
N ARG A 130 16.46 -8.14 5.31
CA ARG A 130 17.59 -9.05 5.41
C ARG A 130 17.15 -10.41 5.94
N GLY A 131 17.90 -11.45 5.59
CA GLY A 131 17.72 -12.79 6.14
C GLY A 131 16.42 -13.47 5.71
N LYS A 132 16.03 -14.48 6.49
CA LYS A 132 14.91 -15.37 6.18
C LYS A 132 13.61 -14.86 6.79
N ILE A 133 12.76 -14.25 5.97
CA ILE A 133 11.44 -13.76 6.38
C ILE A 133 10.36 -14.85 6.32
N THR A 134 9.24 -14.60 7.00
CA THR A 134 8.00 -15.38 6.83
C THR A 134 7.00 -14.54 6.04
N ILE A 135 6.49 -15.09 4.94
CA ILE A 135 5.45 -14.48 4.11
C ILE A 135 4.17 -15.29 4.28
N ILE A 136 3.04 -14.59 4.47
CA ILE A 136 1.72 -15.20 4.42
C ILE A 136 0.87 -14.44 3.41
N SER A 137 0.30 -15.15 2.45
CA SER A 137 -0.65 -14.57 1.47
C SER A 137 -2.00 -15.26 1.55
N ASP A 138 -2.96 -14.75 0.78
CA ASP A 138 -4.15 -15.50 0.44
C ASP A 138 -3.82 -16.64 -0.57
N GLY A 139 -4.86 -17.30 -1.06
CA GLY A 139 -4.74 -18.38 -2.04
C GLY A 139 -4.50 -17.94 -3.49
N PHE A 140 -4.06 -16.71 -3.77
CA PHE A 140 -3.81 -16.30 -5.15
C PHE A 140 -2.63 -17.08 -5.77
N GLY A 141 -2.88 -17.64 -6.96
CA GLY A 141 -1.99 -18.63 -7.60
C GLY A 141 -0.65 -18.09 -8.07
N ALA A 142 -0.48 -16.76 -8.18
CA ALA A 142 0.78 -16.15 -8.60
C ALA A 142 1.86 -16.10 -7.51
N TYR A 143 1.46 -16.09 -6.22
CA TYR A 143 2.43 -15.92 -5.13
C TYR A 143 3.45 -17.07 -5.01
N PRO A 144 3.09 -18.36 -5.10
CA PRO A 144 4.07 -19.45 -4.96
C PRO A 144 5.28 -19.32 -5.88
N GLU A 145 5.03 -19.13 -7.17
CA GLU A 145 6.10 -18.99 -8.17
C GLU A 145 6.92 -17.70 -7.94
N ALA A 146 6.25 -16.56 -7.72
CA ALA A 146 6.93 -15.29 -7.47
C ALA A 146 7.82 -15.34 -6.20
N VAL A 147 7.34 -15.99 -5.13
CA VAL A 147 8.10 -16.16 -3.89
C VAL A 147 9.30 -17.08 -4.11
N GLU A 148 9.12 -18.20 -4.81
CA GLU A 148 10.21 -19.13 -5.12
C GLU A 148 11.29 -18.47 -5.97
N GLN A 149 10.92 -17.78 -7.05
CA GLN A 149 11.88 -17.09 -7.93
C GLN A 149 12.70 -16.03 -7.19
N VAL A 150 12.10 -15.29 -6.25
CA VAL A 150 12.76 -14.17 -5.58
C VAL A 150 13.57 -14.59 -4.36
N PHE A 151 13.05 -15.53 -3.57
CA PHE A 151 13.65 -15.88 -2.29
C PHE A 151 14.36 -17.23 -2.32
N GLY A 152 14.10 -18.10 -3.30
CA GLY A 152 14.54 -19.49 -3.30
C GLY A 152 14.22 -20.12 -1.94
N ARG A 153 15.18 -20.84 -1.34
CA ARG A 153 15.02 -21.48 -0.02
C ARG A 153 15.06 -20.52 1.19
N SER A 154 15.35 -19.24 0.96
CA SER A 154 15.57 -18.21 1.99
C SER A 154 14.28 -17.53 2.46
N VAL A 155 13.18 -18.27 2.51
CA VAL A 155 11.87 -17.81 2.99
C VAL A 155 11.11 -18.93 3.67
N ARG A 156 10.16 -18.56 4.53
CA ARG A 156 9.08 -19.43 5.00
C ARG A 156 7.79 -18.88 4.39
N PHE A 157 7.06 -19.68 3.64
CA PHE A 157 5.89 -19.21 2.91
C PHE A 157 4.69 -20.12 3.17
N ALA A 158 3.57 -19.49 3.50
CA ALA A 158 2.30 -20.16 3.69
C ALA A 158 1.16 -19.34 3.07
N GLN A 159 0.08 -20.04 2.72
CA GLN A 159 -1.15 -19.44 2.21
C GLN A 159 -2.32 -19.76 3.12
N LEU A 160 -3.19 -18.77 3.33
CA LEU A 160 -4.52 -18.99 3.90
C LEU A 160 -5.54 -19.03 2.76
N VAL A 161 -5.91 -20.23 2.33
CA VAL A 161 -6.80 -20.45 1.19
C VAL A 161 -8.25 -20.43 1.66
N LYS A 162 -8.97 -19.35 1.34
CA LYS A 162 -10.39 -19.20 1.68
C LYS A 162 -11.24 -20.17 0.87
N GLN A 163 -12.10 -20.92 1.55
CA GLN A 163 -13.07 -21.81 0.93
C GLN A 163 -14.44 -21.15 0.87
N HIS A 164 -15.08 -21.28 -0.29
CA HIS A 164 -16.43 -20.77 -0.50
C HIS A 164 -17.35 -21.90 -0.94
N LYS A 165 -18.54 -22.00 -0.32
CA LYS A 165 -19.62 -22.91 -0.72
C LYS A 165 -20.84 -22.07 -1.06
N ASN A 166 -21.41 -22.25 -2.25
CA ASN A 166 -22.57 -21.46 -2.74
C ASN A 166 -22.33 -19.94 -2.62
N ARG A 167 -21.14 -19.46 -3.00
CA ARG A 167 -20.70 -18.05 -2.89
C ARG A 167 -20.64 -17.49 -1.45
N ARG A 168 -20.85 -18.31 -0.43
CA ARG A 168 -20.68 -17.94 0.98
C ARG A 168 -19.35 -18.46 1.50
N TYR A 169 -18.73 -17.70 2.40
CA TYR A 169 -17.52 -18.14 3.09
C TYR A 169 -17.82 -19.40 3.92
N ALA A 170 -17.01 -20.43 3.73
CA ALA A 170 -17.19 -21.74 4.36
C ALA A 170 -16.02 -22.12 5.30
N GLY A 171 -14.96 -21.32 5.33
CA GLY A 171 -13.76 -21.57 6.13
C GLY A 171 -12.49 -21.20 5.39
N ALA A 172 -11.35 -21.58 5.95
CA ALA A 172 -10.05 -21.40 5.32
C ALA A 172 -9.13 -22.58 5.61
N VAL A 173 -8.34 -22.97 4.62
CA VAL A 173 -7.31 -24.00 4.74
C VAL A 173 -5.94 -23.34 4.82
N LYS A 174 -5.17 -23.75 5.81
CA LYS A 174 -3.78 -23.31 5.99
C LYS A 174 -2.87 -24.24 5.21
N LYS A 175 -2.16 -23.70 4.23
CA LYS A 175 -1.23 -24.45 3.39
C LYS A 175 0.18 -23.91 3.57
N VAL A 176 1.07 -24.72 4.14
CA VAL A 176 2.51 -24.42 4.10
C VAL A 176 3.01 -24.74 2.71
N VAL A 177 3.56 -23.75 2.02
CA VAL A 177 4.09 -23.90 0.65
C VAL A 177 5.59 -24.15 0.71
N GLN A 178 6.30 -23.43 1.58
CA GLN A 178 7.75 -23.56 1.69
C GLN A 178 8.27 -23.34 3.11
N GLY A 179 9.21 -24.19 3.52
CA GLY A 179 9.83 -24.13 4.85
C GLY A 179 8.87 -24.55 5.96
N HIS A 180 9.18 -24.17 7.20
CA HIS A 180 8.33 -24.44 8.37
C HIS A 180 7.62 -23.16 8.81
N VAL A 181 6.29 -23.17 8.82
CA VAL A 181 5.45 -22.10 9.38
C VAL A 181 4.47 -22.75 10.36
N PRO A 182 4.49 -22.39 11.66
CA PRO A 182 3.51 -22.91 12.62
C PRO A 182 2.08 -22.59 12.18
N LEU A 183 1.18 -23.57 12.22
CA LEU A 183 -0.19 -23.39 11.71
C LEU A 183 -0.95 -22.26 12.43
N ASN A 184 -0.73 -22.07 13.74
CA ASN A 184 -1.34 -20.98 14.50
C ASN A 184 -0.90 -19.58 14.04
N GLU A 185 0.24 -19.46 13.36
CA GLU A 185 0.73 -18.18 12.83
C GLU A 185 0.20 -17.85 11.43
N ILE A 186 -0.38 -18.82 10.70
CA ILE A 186 -0.92 -18.60 9.36
C ILE A 186 -2.25 -17.86 9.48
N SER A 187 -2.21 -16.55 9.21
CA SER A 187 -3.34 -15.62 9.24
C SER A 187 -3.16 -14.52 8.19
N THR A 188 -4.25 -13.90 7.77
CA THR A 188 -4.29 -12.71 6.90
C THR A 188 -5.03 -11.55 7.56
N SER A 189 -5.28 -11.63 8.87
CA SER A 189 -6.11 -10.66 9.59
C SER A 189 -5.50 -9.26 9.64
N TYR A 190 -4.17 -9.13 9.68
CA TYR A 190 -3.51 -7.83 9.70
C TYR A 190 -3.60 -7.16 8.33
N VAL A 191 -3.35 -7.90 7.25
CA VAL A 191 -3.45 -7.33 5.90
C VAL A 191 -4.89 -7.01 5.51
N GLU A 192 -5.86 -7.80 5.96
CA GLU A 192 -7.29 -7.49 5.78
C GLU A 192 -7.69 -6.18 6.50
N ARG A 193 -7.21 -5.96 7.73
CA ARG A 193 -7.42 -4.72 8.48
C ARG A 193 -6.67 -3.53 7.87
N ALA A 194 -5.47 -3.76 7.34
CA ALA A 194 -4.69 -2.76 6.61
C ALA A 194 -5.45 -2.32 5.35
N ASN A 195 -5.98 -3.28 4.59
CA ASN A 195 -6.80 -3.07 3.41
C ASN A 195 -8.05 -2.23 3.71
N LEU A 196 -8.70 -2.43 4.85
CA LEU A 196 -9.80 -1.57 5.30
C LEU A 196 -9.32 -0.14 5.58
N SER A 197 -8.17 0.02 6.25
CA SER A 197 -7.61 1.33 6.60
C SER A 197 -7.23 2.12 5.34
N LEU A 198 -6.62 1.45 4.36
CA LEU A 198 -6.33 2.02 3.04
C LEU A 198 -7.60 2.49 2.32
N ARG A 199 -8.69 1.71 2.34
CA ARG A 199 -9.97 2.13 1.74
C ARG A 199 -10.58 3.35 2.42
N THR A 200 -10.40 3.49 3.73
CA THR A 200 -10.92 4.64 4.48
C THR A 200 -10.08 5.89 4.33
N GLY A 201 -8.76 5.77 4.15
CA GLY A 201 -7.86 6.91 3.97
C GLY A 201 -7.69 7.34 2.51
N VAL A 202 -7.84 6.41 1.57
CA VAL A 202 -7.59 6.62 0.14
C VAL A 202 -8.84 6.25 -0.64
N LYS A 203 -9.78 7.20 -0.79
CA LYS A 203 -11.13 6.93 -1.35
C LYS A 203 -11.14 6.18 -2.67
N ARG A 204 -10.15 6.42 -3.51
CA ARG A 204 -9.94 5.79 -4.83
C ARG A 204 -9.73 4.27 -4.77
N LEU A 205 -9.49 3.70 -3.59
CA LEU A 205 -9.41 2.26 -3.35
C LEU A 205 -10.73 1.65 -2.82
N ALA A 206 -11.73 2.49 -2.52
CA ALA A 206 -13.00 2.03 -1.97
C ALA A 206 -13.76 1.17 -2.98
N ARG A 207 -14.40 0.10 -2.49
CA ARG A 207 -15.19 -0.79 -3.34
C ARG A 207 -16.49 -0.10 -3.79
N ARG A 208 -16.91 -0.34 -5.04
CA ARG A 208 -18.16 0.21 -5.62
C ARG A 208 -18.28 1.74 -5.49
N THR A 209 -17.16 2.44 -5.68
CA THR A 209 -17.13 3.91 -5.60
C THR A 209 -17.12 4.56 -6.98
N ASN A 210 -17.47 5.85 -7.01
CA ASN A 210 -17.29 6.75 -8.15
C ASN A 210 -16.00 7.59 -8.03
N ALA A 211 -15.23 7.44 -6.95
CA ALA A 211 -13.93 8.09 -6.80
C ALA A 211 -12.84 7.26 -7.48
N PHE A 212 -12.19 7.81 -8.49
CA PHE A 212 -11.10 7.14 -9.22
C PHE A 212 -10.02 8.13 -9.63
N SER A 213 -8.85 7.60 -9.97
CA SER A 213 -7.76 8.40 -10.55
C SER A 213 -7.88 8.42 -12.07
N LYS A 214 -7.60 9.57 -12.70
CA LYS A 214 -7.56 9.69 -14.16
C LYS A 214 -6.25 9.23 -14.78
N ASN A 215 -5.19 9.16 -13.97
CA ASN A 215 -3.82 8.84 -14.36
C ASN A 215 -3.24 7.90 -13.28
N ILE A 216 -2.46 6.91 -13.72
CA ILE A 216 -1.88 5.86 -12.87
C ILE A 216 -0.82 6.37 -11.90
N GLU A 217 0.01 7.33 -12.31
CA GLU A 217 1.03 7.93 -11.46
C GLU A 217 0.38 8.69 -10.30
N ASN A 218 -0.65 9.50 -10.59
CA ASN A 218 -1.41 10.19 -9.55
C ASN A 218 -2.15 9.22 -8.62
N HIS A 219 -2.49 8.01 -9.10
CA HIS A 219 -3.01 6.94 -8.26
C HIS A 219 -1.92 6.45 -7.29
N ARG A 220 -0.74 6.11 -7.82
CA ARG A 220 0.45 5.68 -7.09
C ARG A 220 0.88 6.69 -6.04
N TYR A 221 1.05 7.97 -6.41
CA TYR A 221 1.53 9.02 -5.50
C TYR A 221 0.60 9.27 -4.32
N ALA A 222 -0.70 9.11 -4.49
CA ALA A 222 -1.62 9.23 -3.37
C ALA A 222 -1.55 8.05 -2.40
N ILE A 223 -1.28 6.85 -2.91
CA ILE A 223 -1.04 5.68 -2.08
C ILE A 223 0.28 5.87 -1.34
N ALA A 224 1.33 6.32 -2.02
CA ALA A 224 2.63 6.63 -1.40
C ALA A 224 2.51 7.66 -0.28
N LEU A 225 1.80 8.78 -0.52
CA LEU A 225 1.53 9.81 0.48
C LEU A 225 0.82 9.22 1.71
N TYR A 226 -0.24 8.43 1.49
CA TYR A 226 -0.98 7.83 2.60
C TYR A 226 -0.13 6.82 3.38
N LEU A 227 0.67 5.99 2.70
CA LEU A 227 1.55 5.03 3.36
C LEU A 227 2.65 5.72 4.18
N ALA A 228 3.21 6.83 3.69
CA ALA A 228 4.15 7.63 4.46
C ALA A 228 3.48 8.24 5.70
N TYR A 229 2.29 8.84 5.54
CA TYR A 229 1.51 9.31 6.68
C TYR A 229 1.21 8.19 7.69
N TYR A 230 0.76 7.02 7.21
CA TYR A 230 0.44 5.87 8.06
C TYR A 230 1.66 5.36 8.83
N ASN A 231 2.81 5.23 8.18
CA ASN A 231 4.01 4.66 8.77
C ASN A 231 4.73 5.63 9.72
N PHE A 232 4.75 6.93 9.43
CA PHE A 232 5.60 7.90 10.12
C PHE A 232 4.85 8.89 11.02
N VAL A 233 3.64 9.29 10.64
CA VAL A 233 2.90 10.40 11.30
C VAL A 233 1.74 9.89 12.15
N ARG A 234 1.03 8.86 11.69
CA ARG A 234 -0.17 8.36 12.36
C ARG A 234 0.21 7.46 13.55
N THR A 235 -0.28 7.81 14.74
CA THR A 235 -0.25 6.91 15.89
C THR A 235 -1.15 5.69 15.65
N HIS A 236 -0.59 4.49 15.68
CA HIS A 236 -1.35 3.26 15.53
C HIS A 236 -2.08 2.93 16.84
N SER A 237 -3.39 2.71 16.78
CA SER A 237 -4.24 2.59 17.99
C SER A 237 -3.78 1.50 18.96
N THR A 238 -3.31 0.36 18.47
CA THR A 238 -2.83 -0.74 19.31
C THR A 238 -1.40 -0.54 19.80
N LEU A 239 -0.52 0.06 18.98
CA LEU A 239 0.91 0.22 19.32
C LEU A 239 1.15 1.44 20.19
N ARG A 240 0.25 2.44 20.14
CA ARG A 240 0.37 3.76 20.75
C ARG A 240 1.58 4.59 20.27
N VAL A 241 2.28 4.10 19.26
CA VAL A 241 3.34 4.77 18.49
C VAL A 241 3.09 4.60 16.99
N SER A 242 3.93 5.20 16.13
CA SER A 242 3.86 4.94 14.69
C SER A 242 4.46 3.57 14.33
N PRO A 243 4.04 2.97 13.19
CA PRO A 243 4.66 1.74 12.71
C PRO A 243 6.18 1.84 12.45
N ALA A 244 6.67 3.00 12.02
CA ALA A 244 8.11 3.24 11.84
C ALA A 244 8.86 3.26 13.19
N MET A 245 8.24 3.80 14.24
CA MET A 245 8.81 3.76 15.60
C MET A 245 8.86 2.33 16.14
N GLU A 246 7.76 1.58 16.05
CA GLU A 246 7.71 0.19 16.51
C GLU A 246 8.71 -0.70 15.76
N ALA A 247 9.00 -0.37 14.50
CA ALA A 247 10.00 -1.05 13.70
C ALA A 247 11.46 -0.60 13.97
N GLY A 248 11.67 0.38 14.87
CA GLY A 248 12.99 0.91 15.20
C GLY A 248 13.64 1.76 14.10
N ILE A 249 12.86 2.22 13.11
CA ILE A 249 13.35 3.05 11.99
C ILE A 249 13.43 4.52 12.42
N GLU A 250 12.52 4.96 13.27
CA GLU A 250 12.45 6.31 13.81
C GLU A 250 12.31 6.27 15.32
N THR A 251 12.82 7.29 16.02
CA THR A 251 12.73 7.37 17.49
C THR A 251 11.55 8.23 17.96
N ARG A 252 10.89 8.96 17.04
CA ARG A 252 9.77 9.84 17.34
C ARG A 252 8.73 9.86 16.23
N LEU A 253 7.55 10.35 16.59
CA LEU A 253 6.48 10.61 15.64
C LEU A 253 6.87 11.79 14.74
N TRP A 254 6.58 11.67 13.45
CA TRP A 254 6.72 12.78 12.53
C TRP A 254 5.46 13.64 12.52
N SER A 255 5.59 14.93 12.21
CA SER A 255 4.47 15.80 11.85
C SER A 255 4.22 15.82 10.33
N ILE A 256 3.11 16.42 9.90
CA ILE A 256 2.84 16.65 8.47
C ILE A 256 3.81 17.68 7.89
N GLU A 257 4.20 18.68 8.67
CA GLU A 257 5.22 19.67 8.30
C GLU A 257 6.56 19.01 8.01
N GLU A 258 6.94 17.97 8.76
CA GLU A 258 8.16 17.21 8.50
C GLU A 258 8.08 16.37 7.23
N LEU A 259 6.91 15.79 6.93
CA LEU A 259 6.69 15.19 5.61
C LEU A 259 6.84 16.22 4.50
N LEU A 260 6.32 17.43 4.69
CA LEU A 260 6.43 18.51 3.71
C LEU A 260 7.86 19.01 3.52
N GLY A 261 8.67 18.95 4.58
CA GLY A 261 10.10 19.27 4.53
C GLY A 261 10.92 18.33 3.64
N LEU A 262 10.36 17.20 3.19
CA LEU A 262 11.00 16.36 2.17
C LEU A 262 11.08 17.04 0.79
N LEU A 263 10.26 18.07 0.55
CA LEU A 263 10.23 18.81 -0.72
C LEU A 263 11.21 19.98 -0.79
N ASP A 264 11.84 20.31 0.33
CA ASP A 264 12.76 21.42 0.48
C ASP A 264 14.21 20.93 0.27
#